data_AF-A0A9W4T3J2-F1
#
_entry.id   AF-A0A9W4T3J2-F1
#
_cell.length_a   1.000
_cell.length_b   1.000
_cell.length_c   1.000
_cell.angle_alpha   90.00
_cell.angle_beta   90.00
_cell.angle_gamma   90.00
#
_symmetry.space_group_name_H-M   'P 1'
#
loop_
_entity.id
_entity.type
_entity.pdbx_description
1 polymer ?
#
loop_
_entity_poly.entity_id
_entity_poly.type
_entity_poly.pdbx_seq_one_letter_code
_entity_poly.pdbx_strand_id
1 'polypeptide(L)' 'MALQNDVLIIAIIKRSLNLRHIEISGNDIDDEITEALAHICHKLEYLELDGCSFVSELSI' A
#
# COMPACT_ATOMS: atom_id res chain seq x y z
N MET A 1 4.28 13.79 8.92
CA MET A 1 4.42 14.29 7.54
C MET A 1 4.34 13.07 6.61
N ALA A 2 3.12 12.55 6.38
CA ALA A 2 2.90 11.29 5.65
C ALA A 2 2.87 11.47 4.11
N LEU A 3 2.36 12.63 3.65
CA LEU A 3 2.10 12.96 2.25
C LEU A 3 3.25 12.73 1.24
N GLN A 4 4.51 12.78 1.70
CA GLN A 4 5.66 12.64 0.79
C GLN A 4 6.00 11.16 0.50
N ASN A 5 5.65 10.25 1.43
CA ASN A 5 5.82 8.81 1.22
C ASN A 5 4.72 8.26 0.31
N ASP A 6 3.48 8.74 0.45
CA ASP A 6 2.32 8.20 -0.26
C ASP A 6 2.41 8.37 -1.77
N VAL A 7 2.78 9.58 -2.22
CA VAL A 7 2.95 9.89 -3.65
C VAL A 7 4.03 9.02 -4.28
N LEU A 8 5.12 8.76 -3.55
CA LEU A 8 6.21 7.92 -4.04
C LEU A 8 5.80 6.44 -4.11
N ILE A 9 5.11 5.94 -3.08
CA ILE A 9 4.56 4.58 -3.05
C ILE A 9 3.59 4.36 -4.21
N ILE A 10 2.67 5.29 -4.44
CA ILE A 10 1.73 5.25 -5.57
C ILE A 10 2.46 5.24 -6.91
N ALA A 11 3.51 6.05 -7.07
CA ALA A 11 4.30 6.07 -8.30
C ALA A 11 5.03 4.73 -8.55
N ILE A 12 5.51 4.07 -7.48
CA ILE A 12 6.13 2.75 -7.55
C ILE A 12 5.09 1.69 -7.94
N ILE A 13 3.93 1.67 -7.28
CA ILE A 13 2.81 0.76 -7.58
C ILE A 13 2.39 0.91 -9.04
N LYS A 14 2.14 2.14 -9.50
CA LYS A 14 1.75 2.46 -10.88
C LYS A 14 2.75 1.99 -11.93
N ARG A 15 4.04 1.95 -11.60
CA ARG A 15 5.10 1.46 -12.51
C ARG A 15 5.35 -0.04 -12.40
N SER A 16 4.83 -0.69 -11.37
CA SER A 16 5.18 -2.07 -11.02
C SER A 16 3.99 -3.01 -11.21
N LEU A 17 3.64 -3.27 -12.47
CA LEU A 17 2.52 -4.14 -12.86
C LEU A 17 2.72 -5.64 -12.53
N ASN A 18 3.95 -6.05 -12.19
CA ASN A 18 4.29 -7.45 -11.85
C ASN A 18 4.75 -7.60 -10.40
N LEU A 19 4.36 -6.67 -9.54
CA LEU A 19 4.76 -6.69 -8.14
C LEU A 19 4.05 -7.86 -7.44
N ARG A 20 4.85 -8.76 -6.84
CA ARG A 20 4.37 -9.98 -6.16
C ARG A 20 4.46 -9.89 -4.65
N HIS A 21 5.41 -9.11 -4.13
CA HIS A 21 5.64 -8.95 -2.70
C HIS A 21 5.83 -7.47 -2.41
N ILE A 22 5.02 -6.93 -1.50
CA ILE A 22 5.18 -5.57 -0.99
C ILE A 22 5.14 -5.57 0.53
N GLU A 23 6.00 -4.77 1.12
CA GLU A 23 6.07 -4.54 2.55
C GLU A 23 6.00 -3.03 2.78
N ILE A 24 4.94 -2.61 3.47
CA ILE A 24 4.71 -1.23 3.86
C ILE A 24 4.39 -1.26 5.35
N SER A 25 5.43 -1.31 6.19
CA SER A 25 5.26 -1.34 7.64
C SER A 25 5.52 0.04 8.25
N GLY A 26 4.78 0.40 9.30
CA GLY A 26 4.99 1.63 10.08
C GLY A 26 4.75 2.94 9.32
N ASN A 27 4.05 2.90 8.18
CA ASN A 27 3.64 4.08 7.43
C ASN A 27 2.16 4.38 7.67
N ASP A 28 1.81 5.68 7.64
CA ASP A 28 0.41 6.10 7.52
C ASP A 28 0.02 5.85 6.06
N ILE A 29 -0.68 4.74 5.80
CA ILE A 29 -1.15 4.40 4.47
C ILE A 29 -2.56 4.96 4.32
N ASP A 30 -2.77 5.77 3.28
CA ASP A 30 -4.09 6.31 2.95
C ASP A 30 -4.88 5.36 2.02
N ASP A 31 -6.19 5.59 1.93
CA ASP A 31 -7.11 4.82 1.06
C ASP A 31 -6.61 4.76 -0.39
N GLU A 32 -5.99 5.84 -0.88
CA GLU A 32 -5.48 5.93 -2.24
C GLU A 32 -4.38 4.89 -2.55
N ILE A 33 -3.51 4.58 -1.59
CA ILE A 33 -2.46 3.55 -1.77
C ILE A 33 -3.10 2.17 -1.83
N THR A 34 -4.07 1.91 -0.95
CA THR A 34 -4.79 0.64 -0.88
C THR A 34 -5.56 0.37 -2.16
N GLU A 35 -6.28 1.38 -2.68
CA GLU A 35 -6.95 1.31 -3.97
C GLU A 35 -5.94 1.09 -5.12
N ALA A 36 -4.82 1.82 -5.13
CA ALA A 36 -3.79 1.64 -6.14
C ALA A 36 -3.22 0.21 -6.15
N LEU A 37 -2.97 -0.37 -4.97
CA LEU A 37 -2.52 -1.78 -4.87
C LEU A 37 -3.55 -2.74 -5.44
N ALA A 38 -4.82 -2.59 -5.08
CA ALA A 38 -5.91 -3.44 -5.54
C ALA A 38 -6.12 -3.35 -7.06
N HIS A 39 -6.01 -2.15 -7.62
CA HIS A 39 -6.28 -1.90 -9.03
C HIS A 39 -5.10 -2.14 -9.97
N ILE A 40 -3.87 -2.17 -9.47
CA ILE A 40 -2.68 -2.19 -10.32
C ILE A 40 -1.88 -3.47 -10.12
N CYS A 41 -1.67 -3.88 -8.87
CA CYS A 41 -0.84 -5.03 -8.54
C CYS A 41 -1.68 -6.32 -8.51
N HIS A 42 -2.26 -6.70 -9.66
CA HIS A 42 -3.09 -7.92 -9.76
C HIS A 42 -2.32 -9.24 -9.54
N LYS A 43 -0.99 -9.19 -9.54
CA LYS A 43 -0.10 -10.34 -9.30
C LYS A 43 0.48 -10.34 -7.88
N LEU A 44 -0.04 -9.49 -7.00
CA LEU A 44 0.42 -9.43 -5.63
C LEU A 44 0.06 -10.73 -4.91
N GLU A 45 1.07 -11.41 -4.38
CA GLU A 45 0.96 -12.65 -3.62
C GLU A 45 1.21 -12.41 -2.12
N TYR A 46 1.93 -11.35 -1.77
CA TYR A 46 2.27 -11.00 -0.40
C TYR A 46 2.15 -9.49 -0.16
N LEU A 47 1.45 -9.12 0.92
CA LEU A 47 1.22 -7.76 1.37
C LEU A 47 1.41 -7.72 2.89
N GLU A 48 2.45 -7.03 3.35
CA GLU A 48 2.72 -6.77 4.76
C GLU A 48 2.40 -5.30 5.07
N LEU A 49 1.56 -5.07 6.08
CA LEU A 49 1.08 -3.75 6.51
C LEU A 49 1.28 -3.51 8.02
N ASP A 50 2.29 -4.15 8.63
CA ASP A 50 2.44 -4.14 10.08
C ASP A 50 2.68 -2.72 10.62
N GLY A 51 2.03 -2.37 11.72
CA GLY A 51 2.17 -1.04 12.32
C GLY A 51 1.59 0.12 11.47
N CYS A 52 0.81 -0.16 10.43
CA CYS A 52 0.05 0.86 9.71
C CYS A 52 -1.23 1.22 10.47
N SER A 53 -1.42 2.51 10.75
CA SER A 53 -2.54 3.07 11.51
C SER A 53 -3.90 2.71 10.93
N PHE A 54 -3.95 2.54 9.61
CA PHE A 54 -5.14 2.32 8.81
C PHE A 54 -5.83 0.96 9.06
N VAL A 55 -5.07 -0.09 9.39
CA VAL A 55 -5.63 -1.45 9.53
C VAL A 55 -6.42 -1.61 10.85
N SER A 56 -6.35 -0.63 11.77
CA SER A 56 -7.08 -0.68 13.05
C SER A 56 -8.58 -0.34 12.94
N GLU A 57 -9.07 0.22 11.83
CA GLU A 57 -10.50 0.52 11.64
C GLU A 57 -11.27 -0.52 10.80
N LEU A 58 -10.68 -1.69 10.53
CA LEU A 58 -11.44 -2.85 10.05
C LEU A 58 -11.89 -3.71 11.25
N SER A 59 -12.74 -3.12 12.09
CA SER A 59 -13.56 -3.87 13.04
C SER A 59 -14.78 -4.44 12.32
N ILE A 60 -14.83 -5.77 12.18
CA ILE A 60 -15.99 -6.56 11.71
C ILE A 60 -17.11 -6.52 12.75
#